data_AF-A0A4Z1AJJ6-F1
#
_entry.id   AF-A0A4Z1AJJ6-F1
#
_cell.length_a   1.000
_cell.length_b   1.000
_cell.length_c   1.000
_cell.angle_alpha   90.00
_cell.angle_beta   90.00
_cell.angle_gamma   90.00
#
_symmetry.space_group_name_H-M   'P 1'
#
loop_
_entity.id
_entity.type
_entity.pdbx_description
1 polymer ?
#
loop_
_entity_poly.entity_id
_entity_poly.type
_entity_poly.pdbx_seq_one_letter_code
_entity_poly.pdbx_strand_id
1 'polypeptide(L)'
;MDTFEWDSIRHPLFLTLKVTFFSTFFAALLGIFFAYWMSKLRFFGRAFADAILTLPMVLPPTVLGYYLLVVFGKKGILGHFLAEQFQYSILFNLHGAVLASTIVSFPLVYRSAKAAFEDLDPEYEEIALTLGKSKWETFFTVILPLSWRGILAGSMMAYARGMGEFGATLMIAGNIPEKTQTIALAIYDSVQSGKDEFSLVLVFVASITCVLVLTVSGILLKKSHW
;
A
#
# COMPACT_ATOMS: atom_id res chain seq x y z
N MET A 1 -33.73 -10.20 11.72
CA MET A 1 -32.66 -9.55 10.92
C MET A 1 -31.36 -9.71 11.70
N ASP A 2 -30.82 -10.93 11.73
CA ASP A 2 -30.21 -11.44 12.95
C ASP A 2 -28.79 -11.93 12.67
N THR A 3 -27.79 -11.19 13.18
CA THR A 3 -26.34 -11.48 13.27
C THR A 3 -25.56 -11.89 12.01
N PHE A 4 -26.07 -12.82 11.19
CA PHE A 4 -25.42 -13.34 9.99
C PHE A 4 -25.11 -12.25 8.95
N GLU A 5 -26.03 -11.31 8.72
CA GLU A 5 -25.80 -10.18 7.81
C GLU A 5 -24.76 -9.19 8.35
N TRP A 6 -24.72 -8.99 9.68
CA TRP A 6 -23.81 -8.05 10.30
C TRP A 6 -22.36 -8.54 10.27
N ASP A 7 -22.12 -9.81 10.59
CA ASP A 7 -20.77 -10.39 10.54
C ASP A 7 -20.23 -10.47 9.10
N SER A 8 -21.12 -10.71 8.13
CA SER A 8 -20.81 -10.71 6.69
C SER A 8 -20.38 -9.33 6.17
N ILE A 9 -20.71 -8.23 6.86
CA ILE A 9 -20.27 -6.87 6.51
C ILE A 9 -19.07 -6.45 7.36
N ARG A 10 -19.14 -6.69 8.67
CA ARG A 10 -18.13 -6.29 9.66
C ARG A 10 -16.78 -6.92 9.36
N HIS A 11 -16.76 -8.21 9.08
CA HIS A 11 -15.50 -8.91 8.90
C HIS A 11 -14.75 -8.41 7.65
N PRO A 12 -15.35 -8.36 6.44
CA PRO A 12 -14.67 -7.81 5.26
C PRO A 12 -14.25 -6.36 5.42
N LEU A 13 -15.05 -5.53 6.11
CA LEU A 13 -14.71 -4.14 6.39
C LEU A 13 -13.47 -4.03 7.28
N PHE A 14 -13.45 -4.73 8.41
CA PHE A 14 -12.31 -4.71 9.33
C PHE A 14 -11.05 -5.29 8.67
N LEU A 15 -11.22 -6.35 7.87
CA LEU A 15 -10.14 -6.96 7.12
C LEU A 15 -9.55 -5.98 6.11
N THR A 16 -10.39 -5.27 5.34
CA THR A 16 -9.96 -4.21 4.43
C THR A 16 -9.17 -3.15 5.19
N LEU A 17 -9.71 -2.59 6.27
CA LEU A 17 -9.03 -1.57 7.07
C LEU A 17 -7.66 -2.05 7.57
N LYS A 18 -7.59 -3.29 8.05
CA LYS A 18 -6.35 -3.92 8.52
C LYS A 18 -5.34 -4.08 7.38
N VAL A 19 -5.76 -4.67 6.25
CA VAL A 19 -4.90 -4.89 5.08
C VAL A 19 -4.37 -3.56 4.56
N THR A 20 -5.26 -2.59 4.35
CA THR A 20 -4.91 -1.27 3.83
C THR A 20 -3.97 -0.52 4.77
N PHE A 21 -4.18 -0.59 6.08
CA PHE A 21 -3.28 0.04 7.06
C PHE A 21 -1.87 -0.53 6.97
N PHE A 22 -1.72 -1.86 7.09
CA PHE A 22 -0.41 -2.49 7.02
C PHE A 22 0.24 -2.32 5.65
N SER A 23 -0.53 -2.41 4.56
CA SER A 23 0.03 -2.23 3.22
C SER A 23 0.50 -0.80 2.99
N THR A 24 -0.22 0.20 3.52
CA THR A 24 0.19 1.61 3.45
C THR A 24 1.45 1.84 4.27
N PHE A 25 1.55 1.24 5.46
CA PHE A 25 2.74 1.33 6.29
C PHE A 25 3.97 0.78 5.57
N PHE A 26 3.90 -0.43 5.01
CA PHE A 26 5.01 -1.02 4.26
C PHE A 26 5.29 -0.27 2.96
N ALA A 27 4.26 0.18 2.25
CA ALA A 27 4.40 1.00 1.05
C ALA A 27 5.09 2.33 1.35
N ALA A 28 4.79 2.95 2.49
CA ALA A 28 5.44 4.18 2.93
C ALA A 28 6.90 3.93 3.30
N LEU A 29 7.19 2.89 4.08
CA LEU A 29 8.56 2.55 4.45
C LEU A 29 9.44 2.31 3.23
N LEU A 30 8.99 1.45 2.30
CA LEU A 30 9.71 1.17 1.06
C LEU A 30 9.74 2.41 0.16
N GLY A 31 8.62 3.11 0.02
CA GLY A 31 8.46 4.28 -0.83
C GLY A 31 9.42 5.39 -0.45
N ILE A 32 9.50 5.73 0.84
CA ILE A 32 10.43 6.71 1.42
C ILE A 32 11.88 6.28 1.17
N PHE A 33 12.22 5.03 1.46
CA PHE A 33 13.57 4.50 1.30
C PHE A 33 14.05 4.62 -0.16
N PHE A 34 13.28 4.09 -1.11
CA PHE A 34 13.63 4.15 -2.53
C PHE A 34 13.55 5.56 -3.09
N ALA A 35 12.60 6.38 -2.65
CA ALA A 35 12.49 7.78 -3.07
C ALA A 35 13.72 8.57 -2.67
N TYR A 36 14.18 8.44 -1.42
CA TYR A 36 15.37 9.13 -0.95
C TYR A 36 16.61 8.72 -1.76
N TRP A 37 16.83 7.41 -1.92
CA TRP A 37 17.94 6.89 -2.72
C TRP A 37 17.90 7.36 -4.18
N MET A 38 16.72 7.31 -4.79
CA MET A 38 16.51 7.73 -6.18
C MET A 38 16.53 9.24 -6.38
N SER A 39 16.33 10.05 -5.33
CA SER A 39 16.47 11.51 -5.39
C SER A 39 17.93 11.97 -5.38
N LYS A 40 18.82 11.23 -4.69
CA LYS A 40 20.22 11.62 -4.48
C LYS A 40 21.19 11.06 -5.51
N LEU A 41 21.01 9.82 -5.96
CA LEU A 41 22.00 9.16 -6.79
C LEU A 41 21.85 9.46 -8.27
N ARG A 42 22.99 9.74 -8.93
CA ARG A 42 23.11 9.84 -10.39
C ARG A 42 23.93 8.66 -10.90
N PHE A 43 23.29 7.76 -11.64
CA PHE A 43 23.93 6.59 -12.25
C PHE A 43 23.29 6.28 -13.61
N PHE A 44 24.02 5.57 -14.48
CA PHE A 44 23.66 5.33 -15.89
C PHE A 44 22.30 4.64 -16.08
N GLY A 45 21.86 3.79 -15.14
CA GLY A 45 20.59 3.07 -15.18
C GLY A 45 19.42 3.72 -14.42
N ARG A 46 19.55 4.97 -13.95
CA ARG A 46 18.55 5.59 -13.05
C ARG A 46 17.15 5.64 -13.64
N ALA A 47 17.02 6.00 -14.92
CA ALA A 47 15.72 6.06 -15.58
C ALA A 47 15.02 4.69 -15.64
N PHE A 48 15.79 3.62 -15.89
CA PHE A 48 15.28 2.26 -15.92
C PHE A 48 14.85 1.79 -14.51
N ALA A 49 15.65 2.09 -13.48
CA ALA A 49 15.28 1.81 -12.10
C ALA A 49 14.00 2.57 -11.67
N ASP A 50 13.87 3.84 -12.03
CA ASP A 50 12.66 4.65 -11.79
C ASP A 50 11.43 4.04 -12.47
N ALA A 51 11.60 3.55 -13.70
CA ALA A 51 10.55 2.87 -14.45
C ALA A 51 10.11 1.57 -13.75
N ILE A 52 11.05 0.75 -13.27
CA ILE A 52 10.73 -0.48 -12.52
C ILE A 52 9.95 -0.16 -11.23
N LEU A 53 10.39 0.84 -10.46
CA LEU A 53 9.73 1.23 -9.21
C LEU A 53 8.31 1.79 -9.46
N THR A 54 8.08 2.39 -10.63
CA THR A 54 6.78 2.94 -11.01
C THR A 54 5.87 1.91 -11.70
N LEU A 55 6.45 0.84 -12.25
CA LEU A 55 5.77 -0.17 -13.04
C LEU A 55 4.49 -0.72 -12.38
N PRO A 56 4.43 -0.97 -11.05
CA PRO A 56 3.20 -1.47 -10.42
C PRO A 56 1.99 -0.52 -10.54
N MET A 57 2.20 0.76 -10.79
CA MET A 57 1.11 1.72 -11.02
C MET A 57 0.48 1.57 -12.39
N VAL A 58 1.25 1.07 -13.36
CA VAL A 58 0.85 0.98 -14.78
C VAL A 58 0.30 -0.41 -15.10
N LEU A 59 0.84 -1.45 -14.46
CA LEU A 59 0.42 -2.82 -14.71
C LEU A 59 -1.00 -3.08 -14.19
N PRO A 60 -1.81 -3.87 -14.94
CA PRO A 60 -3.07 -4.37 -14.41
C PRO A 60 -2.85 -5.13 -13.09
N PRO A 61 -3.68 -4.92 -12.04
CA PRO A 61 -3.50 -5.58 -10.76
C PRO A 61 -3.46 -7.11 -10.85
N THR A 62 -4.23 -7.69 -11.78
CA THR A 62 -4.21 -9.14 -12.04
C THR A 62 -2.84 -9.63 -12.54
N VAL A 63 -2.14 -8.83 -13.35
CA VAL A 63 -0.78 -9.16 -13.82
C VAL A 63 0.21 -9.13 -12.65
N LEU A 64 0.11 -8.12 -11.78
CA LEU A 64 0.91 -8.07 -10.55
C LEU A 64 0.62 -9.25 -9.64
N GLY A 65 -0.67 -9.57 -9.43
CA GLY A 65 -1.10 -10.74 -8.67
C GLY A 65 -0.53 -12.04 -9.22
N TYR A 66 -0.52 -12.20 -10.54
CA TYR A 66 0.06 -13.36 -11.20
C TYR A 66 1.57 -13.45 -10.99
N TYR A 67 2.33 -12.35 -11.15
CA TYR A 67 3.76 -12.35 -10.85
C TYR A 67 4.03 -12.73 -9.39
N LEU A 68 3.24 -12.21 -8.45
CA LEU A 68 3.36 -12.57 -7.05
C LEU A 68 3.03 -14.04 -6.81
N LEU A 69 2.01 -14.58 -7.47
CA LEU A 69 1.68 -16.01 -7.38
C LEU A 69 2.81 -16.89 -7.93
N VAL A 70 3.47 -16.50 -9.03
CA VAL A 70 4.60 -17.24 -9.59
C VAL A 70 5.80 -17.22 -8.63
N VAL A 71 6.09 -16.07 -8.01
CA VAL A 71 7.24 -15.90 -7.10
C VAL A 71 7.02 -16.56 -5.74
N PHE A 72 5.82 -16.41 -5.17
CA PHE A 72 5.46 -16.90 -3.83
C PHE A 72 4.69 -18.22 -3.84
N GLY A 73 4.41 -18.77 -5.02
CA GLY A 73 3.77 -20.07 -5.17
C GLY A 73 4.67 -21.23 -4.75
N LYS A 74 4.09 -22.43 -4.65
CA LYS A 74 4.79 -23.64 -4.20
C LYS A 74 6.06 -23.96 -5.01
N LYS A 75 6.07 -23.60 -6.29
CA LYS A 75 7.22 -23.78 -7.21
C LYS A 75 8.04 -22.49 -7.39
N GLY A 76 7.65 -21.40 -6.74
CA GLY A 76 8.31 -20.11 -6.82
C GLY A 76 9.53 -20.07 -5.91
N ILE A 77 10.53 -19.26 -6.26
CA ILE A 77 11.81 -19.18 -5.54
C ILE A 77 11.57 -18.76 -4.08
N LEU A 78 10.78 -17.71 -3.84
CA LEU A 78 10.50 -17.23 -2.49
C LEU A 78 9.50 -18.12 -1.76
N GLY A 79 8.50 -18.64 -2.47
CA GLY A 79 7.50 -19.54 -1.88
C GLY A 79 8.12 -20.84 -1.38
N HIS A 80 9.00 -21.44 -2.17
CA HIS A 80 9.74 -22.64 -1.80
C HIS A 80 10.69 -22.39 -0.62
N PHE A 81 11.47 -21.30 -0.66
CA PHE A 81 12.35 -20.92 0.44
C PHE A 81 11.58 -20.73 1.76
N LEU A 82 10.46 -20.01 1.75
CA LEU A 82 9.63 -19.80 2.94
C LEU A 82 9.02 -21.11 3.46
N ALA A 83 8.61 -22.00 2.56
CA ALA A 83 8.08 -23.30 2.94
C ALA A 83 9.14 -24.20 3.59
N GLU A 84 10.35 -24.27 3.04
CA GLU A 84 11.41 -25.13 3.58
C GLU A 84 11.97 -24.60 4.90
N GLN A 85 12.29 -23.31 4.96
CA GLN A 85 12.99 -22.73 6.11
C GLN A 85 12.05 -22.39 7.28
N PHE A 86 10.82 -21.97 6.97
CA PHE A 86 9.88 -21.45 7.97
C PHE A 86 8.57 -22.23 8.06
N GLN A 87 8.38 -23.27 7.23
CA GLN A 87 7.11 -24.03 7.15
C GLN A 87 5.89 -23.11 6.95
N TYR A 88 6.08 -22.04 6.18
CA TYR A 88 5.14 -20.94 6.06
C TYR A 88 4.80 -20.62 4.60
N SER A 89 3.53 -20.27 4.35
CA SER A 89 3.04 -19.85 3.03
C SER A 89 2.32 -18.51 3.10
N ILE A 90 2.73 -17.59 2.21
CA ILE A 90 2.08 -16.30 2.03
C ILE A 90 0.79 -16.43 1.21
N LEU A 91 0.68 -17.46 0.36
CA LEU A 91 -0.53 -17.72 -0.43
C LEU A 91 -1.72 -18.03 0.48
N PHE A 92 -2.90 -17.56 0.07
CA PHE A 92 -4.19 -17.79 0.75
C PHE A 92 -4.22 -17.29 2.20
N ASN A 93 -3.43 -16.27 2.50
CA ASN A 93 -3.30 -15.69 3.84
C ASN A 93 -3.38 -14.16 3.79
N LEU A 94 -3.73 -13.55 4.93
CA LEU A 94 -3.74 -12.10 5.16
C LEU A 94 -2.42 -11.45 4.74
N HIS A 95 -1.29 -12.09 5.01
CA HIS A 95 0.03 -11.57 4.67
C HIS A 95 0.21 -11.43 3.14
N GLY A 96 -0.38 -12.34 2.36
CA GLY A 96 -0.43 -12.22 0.91
C GLY A 96 -1.26 -11.01 0.46
N ALA A 97 -2.40 -10.77 1.10
CA ALA A 97 -3.23 -9.60 0.82
C ALA A 97 -2.48 -8.28 1.14
N VAL A 98 -1.80 -8.23 2.29
CA VAL A 98 -0.96 -7.08 2.67
C VAL A 98 0.16 -6.86 1.65
N LEU A 99 0.86 -7.93 1.24
CA LEU A 99 1.94 -7.85 0.26
C LEU A 99 1.46 -7.35 -1.10
N ALA A 100 0.38 -7.92 -1.64
CA ALA A 100 -0.21 -7.49 -2.90
C ALA A 100 -0.62 -6.01 -2.85
N SER A 101 -1.37 -5.63 -1.82
CA SER A 101 -1.80 -4.24 -1.62
C SER A 101 -0.60 -3.29 -1.45
N THR A 102 0.49 -3.74 -0.82
CA THR A 102 1.72 -2.95 -0.65
C THR A 102 2.34 -2.65 -2.00
N ILE A 103 2.50 -3.66 -2.85
CA ILE A 103 3.15 -3.50 -4.16
C ILE A 103 2.31 -2.63 -5.10
N VAL A 104 0.99 -2.82 -5.07
CA VAL A 104 0.05 -2.00 -5.86
C VAL A 104 0.06 -0.53 -5.43
N SER A 105 0.19 -0.27 -4.13
CA SER A 105 0.10 1.09 -3.55
C SER A 105 1.45 1.79 -3.43
N PHE A 106 2.56 1.05 -3.45
CA PHE A 106 3.93 1.53 -3.32
C PHE A 106 4.29 2.71 -4.24
N PRO A 107 3.98 2.68 -5.56
CA PRO A 107 4.40 3.74 -6.48
C PRO A 107 3.83 5.12 -6.12
N LEU A 108 2.65 5.15 -5.49
CA LEU A 108 1.99 6.39 -5.09
C LEU A 108 2.77 7.09 -3.98
N VAL A 109 3.27 6.33 -3.00
CA VAL A 109 4.15 6.89 -1.95
C VAL A 109 5.51 7.26 -2.54
N TYR A 110 6.09 6.36 -3.34
CA TYR A 110 7.39 6.56 -3.95
C TYR A 110 7.45 7.87 -4.77
N ARG A 111 6.49 8.09 -5.68
CA ARG A 111 6.45 9.29 -6.53
C ARG A 111 6.29 10.57 -5.71
N SER A 112 5.38 10.55 -4.74
CA SER A 112 5.10 11.71 -3.88
C SER A 112 6.28 12.04 -2.97
N ALA A 113 6.88 11.04 -2.33
CA ALA A 113 8.06 11.21 -1.50
C ALA A 113 9.27 11.68 -2.31
N LYS A 114 9.48 11.13 -3.51
CA LYS A 114 10.58 11.52 -4.39
C LYS A 114 10.46 12.98 -4.82
N ALA A 115 9.27 13.41 -5.25
CA ALA A 115 9.02 14.80 -5.57
C ALA A 115 9.28 15.71 -4.36
N ALA A 116 8.84 15.31 -3.17
CA ALA A 116 9.07 16.07 -1.95
C ALA A 116 10.54 16.13 -1.51
N PHE A 117 11.37 15.16 -1.88
CA PHE A 117 12.82 15.20 -1.64
C PHE A 117 13.56 16.02 -2.69
N GLU A 118 13.11 16.00 -3.95
CA GLU A 118 13.70 16.77 -5.05
C GLU A 118 13.37 18.26 -4.98
N ASP A 119 12.27 18.63 -4.31
CA ASP A 119 11.84 20.03 -4.09
C ASP A 119 12.61 20.73 -2.96
N LEU A 120 13.31 19.98 -2.10
CA LEU A 120 14.11 20.56 -1.02
C LEU A 120 15.37 21.24 -1.56
N ASP A 121 15.68 22.41 -1.01
CA ASP A 121 16.96 23.07 -1.24
C ASP A 121 18.12 22.17 -0.76
N PRO A 122 19.10 21.82 -1.63
CA PRO A 122 20.28 21.07 -1.24
C PRO A 122 21.05 21.69 -0.06
N GLU A 123 20.97 23.01 0.13
CA GLU A 123 21.69 23.74 1.18
C GLU A 123 21.29 23.27 2.59
N TYR A 124 20.05 22.82 2.79
CA TYR A 124 19.61 22.26 4.09
C TYR A 124 20.43 21.03 4.51
N GLU A 125 20.77 20.17 3.56
CA GLU A 125 21.60 18.98 3.82
C GLU A 125 23.06 19.39 4.08
N GLU A 126 23.60 20.30 3.28
CA GLU A 126 24.98 20.76 3.38
C GLU A 126 25.26 21.47 4.71
N ILE A 127 24.34 22.31 5.18
CA ILE A 127 24.43 22.98 6.49
C ILE A 127 24.42 21.94 7.62
N ALA A 128 23.53 20.94 7.56
CA ALA A 128 23.44 19.91 8.60
C ALA A 128 24.72 19.09 8.71
N LEU A 129 25.32 18.72 7.57
CA LEU A 129 26.60 18.00 7.51
C LEU A 129 27.76 18.87 8.05
N THR A 130 27.78 20.17 7.74
CA THR A 130 28.80 21.11 8.24
C THR A 130 28.72 21.31 9.76
N LEU A 131 27.52 21.20 10.34
CA LEU A 131 27.30 21.18 11.79
C LEU A 131 27.68 19.84 12.47
N GLY A 132 28.28 18.91 11.72
CA GLY A 132 28.79 17.64 12.23
C GLY A 132 27.77 16.51 12.30
N LYS A 133 26.56 16.68 11.75
CA LYS A 133 25.58 15.59 11.68
C LYS A 133 25.99 14.58 10.62
N SER A 134 25.77 13.30 10.89
CA SER A 134 25.89 12.24 9.88
C SER A 134 24.76 12.31 8.85
N LYS A 135 24.91 11.61 7.72
CA LYS A 135 23.85 11.51 6.68
C LYS A 135 22.55 10.91 7.24
N TRP A 136 22.65 9.94 8.14
CA TRP A 136 21.49 9.33 8.79
C TRP A 136 20.78 10.29 9.74
N GLU A 137 21.53 11.03 10.56
CA GLU A 137 20.95 12.04 11.44
C GLU A 137 20.33 13.18 10.63
N THR A 138 20.99 13.62 9.56
CA THR A 138 20.47 14.65 8.66
C THR A 138 19.17 14.20 7.99
N PHE A 139 19.09 12.93 7.56
CA PHE A 139 17.87 12.37 7.01
C PHE A 139 16.70 12.44 8.01
N PHE A 140 16.88 11.92 9.23
CA PHE A 140 15.79 11.85 10.20
C PHE A 140 15.45 13.20 10.85
N THR A 141 16.39 14.13 10.95
CA THR A 141 16.20 15.41 11.66
C THR A 141 15.94 16.60 10.76
N VAL A 142 16.23 16.51 9.46
CA VAL A 142 16.08 17.63 8.51
C VAL A 142 15.24 17.20 7.31
N ILE A 143 15.71 16.23 6.53
CA ILE A 143 15.07 15.87 5.25
C ILE A 143 13.68 15.29 5.45
N LEU A 144 13.55 14.28 6.32
CA LEU A 144 12.28 13.60 6.56
C LEU A 144 11.23 14.55 7.19
N PRO A 145 11.55 15.36 8.21
CA PRO A 145 10.63 16.37 8.73
C PRO A 145 10.25 17.44 7.72
N LEU A 146 11.14 17.88 6.82
CA LEU A 146 10.78 18.90 5.83
C LEU A 146 9.89 18.33 4.70
N SER A 147 10.12 17.09 4.28
CA SER A 147 9.34 16.43 3.22
C SER A 147 8.05 15.73 3.72
N TRP A 148 7.74 15.81 5.02
CA TRP A 148 6.67 15.02 5.65
C TRP A 148 5.30 15.17 4.97
N ARG A 149 4.98 16.38 4.47
CA ARG A 149 3.69 16.70 3.84
C ARG A 149 3.53 15.94 2.52
N GLY A 150 4.57 15.92 1.70
CA GLY A 150 4.56 15.20 0.44
C GLY A 150 4.56 13.70 0.64
N ILE A 151 5.27 13.20 1.65
CA ILE A 151 5.21 11.78 2.04
C ILE A 151 3.80 11.40 2.48
N LEU A 152 3.18 12.19 3.37
CA LEU A 152 1.85 11.91 3.89
C LEU A 152 0.78 11.98 2.78
N ALA A 153 0.87 12.94 1.86
CA ALA A 153 -0.01 12.98 0.68
C ALA A 153 0.10 11.69 -0.15
N GLY A 154 1.32 11.19 -0.38
CA GLY A 154 1.57 9.91 -1.04
C GLY A 154 1.00 8.73 -0.28
N SER A 155 1.22 8.67 1.04
CA SER A 155 0.67 7.64 1.92
C SER A 155 -0.86 7.63 1.94
N MET A 156 -1.51 8.80 1.88
CA MET A 156 -2.97 8.89 1.79
C MET A 156 -3.50 8.37 0.46
N MET A 157 -2.83 8.69 -0.65
CA MET A 157 -3.17 8.12 -1.96
C MET A 157 -2.97 6.60 -1.98
N ALA A 158 -1.89 6.11 -1.37
CA ALA A 158 -1.63 4.68 -1.21
C ALA A 158 -2.71 3.99 -0.35
N TYR A 159 -3.15 4.64 0.72
CA TYR A 159 -4.25 4.14 1.55
C TYR A 159 -5.56 4.06 0.76
N ALA A 160 -5.91 5.13 0.05
CA ALA A 160 -7.09 5.16 -0.82
C ALA A 160 -7.04 4.04 -1.86
N ARG A 161 -5.88 3.85 -2.49
CA ARG A 161 -5.66 2.80 -3.48
C ARG A 161 -5.79 1.40 -2.89
N GLY A 162 -5.27 1.19 -1.67
CA GLY A 162 -5.34 -0.09 -0.97
C GLY A 162 -6.75 -0.47 -0.51
N MET A 163 -7.61 0.51 -0.17
CA MET A 163 -9.02 0.23 0.19
C MET A 163 -9.81 -0.42 -0.95
N GLY A 164 -9.52 0.03 -2.18
CA GLY A 164 -10.17 -0.47 -3.39
C GLY A 164 -9.44 -1.64 -4.04
N GLU A 165 -8.43 -2.24 -3.39
CA GLU A 165 -7.65 -3.27 -4.06
C GLU A 165 -8.34 -4.63 -4.11
N PHE A 166 -8.35 -5.20 -5.32
CA PHE A 166 -9.08 -6.41 -5.66
C PHE A 166 -8.20 -7.42 -6.42
N GLY A 167 -7.69 -7.05 -7.60
CA GLY A 167 -7.16 -8.01 -8.57
C GLY A 167 -5.90 -8.75 -8.12
N ALA A 168 -4.93 -8.03 -7.57
CA ALA A 168 -3.70 -8.65 -7.06
C ALA A 168 -3.98 -9.49 -5.81
N THR A 169 -4.84 -8.99 -4.92
CA THR A 169 -5.24 -9.68 -3.70
C THR A 169 -5.99 -10.98 -4.01
N LEU A 170 -6.94 -10.97 -4.94
CA LEU A 170 -7.68 -12.17 -5.34
C LEU A 170 -6.73 -13.28 -5.82
N MET A 171 -5.70 -12.92 -6.60
CA MET A 171 -4.74 -13.90 -7.12
C MET A 171 -3.89 -14.53 -6.00
N ILE A 172 -3.39 -13.75 -5.05
CA ILE A 172 -2.45 -14.27 -4.04
C ILE A 172 -3.13 -14.78 -2.76
N ALA A 173 -4.15 -14.08 -2.29
CA ALA A 173 -4.82 -14.35 -1.02
C ALA A 173 -6.15 -15.11 -1.21
N GLY A 174 -6.65 -15.20 -2.45
CA GLY A 174 -7.95 -15.80 -2.75
C GLY A 174 -9.11 -14.98 -2.18
N ASN A 175 -10.32 -15.53 -2.34
CA ASN A 175 -11.54 -15.01 -1.74
C ASN A 175 -12.03 -16.02 -0.69
N ILE A 176 -11.44 -15.99 0.51
CA ILE A 176 -11.80 -16.91 1.59
C ILE A 176 -12.58 -16.14 2.66
N PRO A 177 -13.88 -16.44 2.85
CA PRO A 177 -14.68 -15.84 3.91
C PRO A 177 -13.98 -15.93 5.26
N GLU A 178 -14.10 -14.86 6.05
CA GLU A 178 -13.52 -14.74 7.39
C GLU A 178 -11.98 -14.83 7.50
N LYS A 179 -11.26 -14.88 6.37
CA LYS A 179 -9.79 -14.97 6.36
C LYS A 179 -9.11 -13.94 5.44
N THR A 180 -9.53 -13.89 4.18
CA THR A 180 -8.90 -13.06 3.15
C THR A 180 -9.88 -12.25 2.32
N GLN A 181 -11.18 -12.44 2.52
CA GLN A 181 -12.24 -11.71 1.84
C GLN A 181 -12.33 -10.25 2.32
N THR A 182 -11.71 -9.35 1.56
CA THR A 182 -11.86 -7.90 1.72
C THR A 182 -13.24 -7.46 1.23
N ILE A 183 -13.66 -6.23 1.58
CA ILE A 183 -14.96 -5.70 1.16
C ILE A 183 -15.13 -5.69 -0.37
N ALA A 184 -14.06 -5.43 -1.14
CA ALA A 184 -14.09 -5.49 -2.60
C ALA A 184 -14.36 -6.92 -3.12
N LEU A 185 -13.76 -7.92 -2.48
CA LEU A 185 -13.99 -9.34 -2.79
C LEU A 185 -15.41 -9.77 -2.40
N ALA A 186 -15.92 -9.30 -1.26
CA ALA A 186 -17.29 -9.56 -0.81
C ALA A 186 -18.33 -8.97 -1.76
N ILE A 187 -18.11 -7.73 -2.25
CA ILE A 187 -18.98 -7.10 -3.26
C ILE A 187 -18.99 -7.93 -4.54
N TYR A 188 -17.80 -8.31 -5.04
CA TYR A 188 -17.68 -9.11 -6.26
C TYR A 188 -18.38 -10.48 -6.15
N ASP A 189 -18.19 -11.16 -5.01
CA ASP A 189 -18.83 -12.44 -4.71
C ASP A 189 -20.36 -12.32 -4.61
N SER A 190 -20.84 -11.25 -3.96
CA SER A 190 -22.26 -10.95 -3.80
C SER A 190 -22.96 -10.68 -5.13
N VAL A 191 -22.32 -9.90 -6.02
CA VAL A 191 -22.82 -9.63 -7.37
C VAL A 191 -22.85 -10.90 -8.22
N GLN A 192 -21.78 -11.70 -8.21
CA GLN A 192 -21.77 -12.98 -8.94
C GLN A 192 -22.82 -13.96 -8.43
N SER A 193 -23.18 -13.89 -7.15
CA SER A 193 -24.20 -14.73 -6.53
C SER A 193 -25.63 -14.21 -6.75
N GLY A 194 -25.82 -13.09 -7.44
CA GLY A 194 -27.14 -12.49 -7.69
C GLY A 194 -27.80 -11.89 -6.45
N LYS A 195 -27.02 -11.52 -5.42
CA LYS A 195 -27.53 -10.92 -4.17
C LYS A 195 -27.51 -9.40 -4.27
N ASP A 196 -28.38 -8.82 -5.10
CA ASP A 196 -28.31 -7.40 -5.45
C ASP A 196 -28.50 -6.47 -4.24
N GLU A 197 -29.47 -6.76 -3.36
CA GLU A 197 -29.71 -5.96 -2.15
C GLU A 197 -28.49 -5.94 -1.21
N PHE A 198 -27.88 -7.09 -0.96
CA PHE A 198 -26.69 -7.21 -0.13
C PHE A 198 -25.48 -6.51 -0.76
N SER A 199 -25.34 -6.60 -2.09
CA SER A 199 -24.29 -5.91 -2.84
C SER A 199 -24.39 -4.39 -2.68
N LEU A 200 -25.61 -3.84 -2.76
CA LEU A 200 -25.85 -2.41 -2.56
C LEU A 200 -25.43 -1.95 -1.16
N VAL A 201 -25.75 -2.73 -0.13
CA VAL A 201 -25.34 -2.43 1.26
C VAL A 201 -23.81 -2.40 1.38
N LEU A 202 -23.11 -3.41 0.86
CA LEU A 202 -21.64 -3.47 0.90
C LEU A 202 -20.99 -2.28 0.16
N VAL A 203 -21.50 -1.93 -1.02
CA VAL A 203 -21.02 -0.79 -1.82
C VAL A 203 -21.22 0.53 -1.06
N PHE A 204 -22.38 0.70 -0.42
CA PHE A 204 -22.69 1.89 0.36
C PHE A 204 -21.76 2.02 1.57
N VAL A 205 -21.57 0.93 2.33
CA VAL A 205 -20.65 0.88 3.48
C VAL A 205 -19.21 1.16 3.05
N ALA A 206 -18.74 0.55 1.96
CA ALA A 206 -17.40 0.78 1.43
C ALA A 206 -17.19 2.24 1.02
N SER A 207 -18.17 2.83 0.32
CA SER A 207 -18.12 4.20 -0.17
C SER A 207 -18.10 5.21 0.99
N ILE A 208 -19.00 5.06 1.97
CA ILE A 208 -19.02 5.91 3.17
C ILE A 208 -17.70 5.79 3.94
N THR A 209 -17.21 4.57 4.14
CA THR A 209 -15.95 4.35 4.87
C THR A 209 -14.79 5.04 4.16
N CYS A 210 -14.70 4.92 2.83
CA CYS A 210 -13.66 5.57 2.05
C CYS A 210 -13.75 7.11 2.17
N VAL A 211 -14.94 7.69 2.01
CA VAL A 211 -15.16 9.14 2.15
C VAL A 211 -14.79 9.62 3.56
N LEU A 212 -15.20 8.90 4.60
CA LEU A 212 -14.88 9.25 5.99
C LEU A 212 -13.37 9.21 6.23
N VAL A 213 -12.69 8.14 5.81
CA VAL A 213 -11.24 8.01 6.04
C VAL A 213 -10.47 9.08 5.26
N LEU A 214 -10.85 9.37 4.01
CA LEU A 214 -10.24 10.43 3.21
C LEU A 214 -10.48 11.81 3.83
N THR A 215 -11.69 12.09 4.30
CA THR A 215 -12.05 13.37 4.92
C THR A 215 -11.29 13.59 6.22
N VAL A 216 -11.27 12.59 7.10
CA VAL A 216 -10.51 12.65 8.37
C VAL A 216 -9.03 12.87 8.09
N SER A 217 -8.46 12.12 7.13
CA SER A 217 -7.07 12.26 6.74
C SER A 217 -6.77 13.66 6.17
N GLY A 218 -7.66 14.22 5.36
CA GLY A 218 -7.53 15.57 4.81
C GLY A 218 -7.65 16.68 5.87
N ILE A 219 -8.52 16.51 6.87
CA ILE A 219 -8.66 17.47 7.98
C ILE A 219 -7.40 17.46 8.85
N LEU A 220 -6.86 16.28 9.16
CA LEU A 220 -5.62 16.15 9.94
C LEU A 220 -4.44 16.85 9.24
N LEU A 221 -4.37 16.76 7.90
CA LEU A 221 -3.37 17.46 7.10
C LEU A 221 -3.49 18.98 7.17
N LYS A 222 -4.71 19.52 7.12
CA LYS A 222 -4.96 20.97 7.09
C LYS A 222 -4.67 21.63 8.44
N LYS A 223 -4.74 20.88 9.55
CA LYS A 223 -4.51 21.41 10.89
C LYS A 223 -3.04 21.71 11.21
N SER A 224 -2.10 21.25 10.38
CA SER A 224 -0.65 21.50 10.53
C SER A 224 -0.16 22.79 9.84
N HIS A 225 -1.04 23.78 9.64
CA HIS A 225 -0.74 25.09 9.05
C HIS A 225 -0.43 26.18 10.10
N TRP A 226 0.07 25.79 11.28
CA TRP A 226 0.42 26.72 12.36
C TRP A 226 1.87 26.55 12.76
#